data_AF-A0A1U7NSC0-F1
#
_entry.id   AF-A0A1U7NSC0-F1
#
_cell.length_a   1.000
_cell.length_b   1.000
_cell.length_c   1.000
_cell.angle_alpha   90.00
_cell.angle_beta   90.00
_cell.angle_gamma   90.00
#
_symmetry.space_group_name_H-M   'P 1'
#
loop_
_entity.id
_entity.type
_entity.pdbx_description
1 polymer ?
#
loop_
_entity_poly.entity_id
_entity_poly.type
_entity_poly.pdbx_seq_one_letter_code
_entity_poly.pdbx_strand_id
1 'polypeptide(L)' 'MQQAPFVHHDDTGWRIGNQNAWVGTFRSADTVLFRANLQHTNVEVWEGLGQNFAGVLICDRFSSYDSRFLEK' A
#
# COMPACT_ATOMS: atom_id res chain seq x y z
N MET A 1 -9.81 3.82 -1.52
CA MET A 1 -8.95 3.48 -2.67
C MET A 1 -9.66 2.59 -3.69
N GLN A 2 -10.32 1.53 -3.23
CA GLN A 2 -11.03 0.50 -4.00
C GLN A 2 -11.67 0.86 -5.36
N GLN A 3 -12.38 1.99 -5.50
CA GLN A 3 -13.04 2.39 -6.76
C GLN A 3 -12.16 3.24 -7.69
N ALA A 4 -10.95 3.60 -7.27
CA ALA A 4 -10.06 4.44 -8.05
C ALA A 4 -9.48 3.65 -9.24
N PRO A 5 -9.44 4.22 -10.46
CA PRO A 5 -8.86 3.55 -11.61
C PRO A 5 -7.33 3.40 -11.49
N PHE A 6 -6.67 4.34 -10.78
CA PHE A 6 -5.24 4.35 -10.54
C PHE A 6 -4.97 4.70 -9.07
N VAL A 7 -4.06 3.97 -8.45
CA VAL A 7 -3.55 4.28 -7.10
C VAL A 7 -2.03 4.28 -7.14
N HIS A 8 -1.42 5.37 -6.68
CA HIS A 8 0.01 5.45 -6.46
C HIS A 8 0.32 5.03 -5.03
N HIS A 9 1.34 4.20 -4.84
CA HIS A 9 1.76 3.72 -3.54
C HIS A 9 3.26 3.81 -3.35
N ASP A 10 3.66 4.25 -2.16
CA ASP A 10 5.04 4.28 -1.68
C ASP A 10 5.05 4.06 -0.16
N ASP A 11 6.12 3.46 0.35
CA ASP A 11 6.32 3.17 1.77
C ASP A 11 7.64 3.79 2.26
N THR A 12 7.61 4.34 3.47
CA THR A 12 8.83 4.77 4.15
C THR A 12 8.94 4.16 5.54
N GLY A 13 10.18 3.91 5.96
CA GLY A 13 10.45 3.46 7.32
C GLY A 13 10.08 4.54 8.33
N TRP A 14 9.40 4.15 9.41
CA TRP A 14 8.97 5.02 10.50
C TRP A 14 9.19 4.34 11.85
N ARG A 15 9.16 5.08 12.95
CA ARG A 15 9.21 4.49 14.30
C ARG A 15 7.98 4.89 15.10
N ILE A 16 7.32 3.90 15.69
CA ILE A 16 6.24 4.12 16.66
C ILE A 16 6.82 3.79 18.04
N GLY A 17 7.17 4.84 18.79
CA GLY A 17 7.96 4.69 20.01
C GLY A 17 9.31 4.01 19.73
N ASN A 18 9.57 2.90 20.41
CA ASN A 18 10.80 2.13 20.24
C ASN A 18 10.73 1.01 19.20
N GLN A 19 9.58 0.84 18.52
CA GLN A 19 9.37 -0.20 17.53
C GLN A 19 9.58 0.32 16.11
N ASN A 20 10.25 -0.47 15.27
CA ASN A 20 10.29 -0.22 13.82
C ASN A 20 8.90 -0.42 13.23
N ALA A 21 8.49 0.52 12.39
CA ALA A 21 7.21 0.58 11.73
C ALA A 21 7.41 1.11 10.30
N TRP A 22 6.32 1.19 9.56
CA TRP A 22 6.28 1.72 8.22
C TRP A 22 5.08 2.64 8.08
N VAL A 23 5.21 3.65 7.23
CA VAL A 23 4.07 4.46 6.80
C VAL A 23 3.94 4.30 5.31
N GLY A 24 2.82 3.69 4.90
CA GLY A 24 2.42 3.56 3.52
C GLY A 24 1.51 4.70 3.11
N THR A 25 1.76 5.23 1.92
CA THR A 25 0.93 6.27 1.29
C THR A 25 0.18 5.66 0.12
N PHE A 26 -1.11 5.97 0.00
CA PHE A 26 -1.93 5.57 -1.14
C PHE A 26 -2.60 6.82 -1.68
N ARG A 27 -2.43 7.09 -2.97
CA ARG A 27 -2.98 8.30 -3.60
C ARG A 27 -3.79 7.95 -4.84
N SER A 28 -5.07 8.31 -4.81
CA SER A 28 -5.94 8.40 -5.99
C SER A 28 -6.07 9.86 -6.45
N ALA A 29 -6.89 10.13 -7.46
CA ALA A 29 -7.15 11.50 -7.93
C ALA A 29 -7.63 12.43 -6.79
N ASP A 30 -8.55 11.94 -5.96
CA ASP A 30 -9.32 12.75 -5.01
C ASP A 30 -9.01 12.43 -3.54
N THR A 31 -8.17 11.42 -3.27
CA THR A 31 -7.93 10.97 -1.90
C THR A 31 -6.48 10.57 -1.69
N VAL A 32 -5.95 10.92 -0.52
CA VAL A 32 -4.68 10.41 -0.02
C VAL A 32 -4.94 9.71 1.31
N LEU A 33 -4.49 8.47 1.42
CA LEU A 33 -4.52 7.68 2.66
C LEU A 33 -3.08 7.47 3.13
N PHE A 34 -2.84 7.78 4.40
CA PHE A 34 -1.62 7.40 5.11
C PHE A 34 -1.96 6.30 6.10
N ARG A 35 -1.17 5.24 6.10
CA ARG A 35 -1.41 4.11 6.99
C ARG A 35 -0.11 3.70 7.68
N ALA A 36 -0.15 3.66 9.00
CA ALA A 36 0.97 3.23 9.82
C ALA A 36 0.86 1.73 10.11
N ASN A 37 1.89 0.98 9.74
CA ASN A 37 1.91 -0.48 9.79
C ASN A 37 3.11 -0.95 10.62
N LEU A 38 2.93 -2.04 11.38
CA LEU A 38 4.02 -2.68 12.13
C LEU A 38 4.78 -3.72 11.29
N GLN A 39 4.33 -3.97 10.07
CA GLN A 39 4.93 -4.91 9.13
C GLN A 39 5.07 -4.24 7.76
N HIS A 40 5.97 -4.77 6.92
CA HIS A 40 6.18 -4.32 5.54
C HIS A 40 5.96 -5.50 4.59
N THR A 41 4.69 -5.84 4.39
CA THR A 41 4.25 -7.04 3.64
C THR A 41 3.17 -6.66 2.63
N ASN A 42 2.89 -7.57 1.69
CA ASN A 42 1.81 -7.41 0.71
C ASN A 42 0.42 -7.31 1.35
N VAL A 43 0.20 -7.87 2.54
CA VAL A 43 -1.08 -7.80 3.27
C VAL A 43 -1.46 -6.35 3.59
N GLU A 44 -0.49 -5.56 4.04
CA GLU A 44 -0.73 -4.14 4.39
C GLU A 44 -1.13 -3.31 3.17
N VAL A 45 -0.57 -3.64 2.00
CA VAL A 45 -0.90 -3.04 0.71
C VAL A 45 -2.35 -3.37 0.31
N TRP A 46 -2.75 -4.64 0.45
CA TRP A 46 -4.11 -5.10 0.15
C TRP A 46 -5.17 -4.41 0.98
N GLU A 47 -4.92 -4.29 2.28
CA GLU A 47 -5.84 -3.63 3.19
C GLU A 47 -5.92 -2.11 2.94
N GLY A 48 -4.83 -1.48 2.49
CA GLY A 48 -4.84 -0.07 2.07
C GLY A 48 -5.60 0.19 0.76
N LEU A 49 -5.49 -0.72 -0.20
CA LEU A 49 -6.24 -0.66 -1.46
C LEU A 49 -7.72 -0.99 -1.30
N GLY A 50 -8.01 -1.96 -0.42
CA GLY A 50 -9.32 -2.58 -0.26
C GLY A 50 -9.43 -3.87 -1.08
N GLN A 51 -10.09 -4.87 -0.50
CA GLN A 51 -10.09 -6.26 -1.00
C GLN A 51 -10.68 -6.46 -2.40
N ASN A 52 -11.53 -5.55 -2.90
CA ASN A 52 -12.03 -5.59 -4.28
C ASN A 52 -11.51 -4.41 -5.12
N PHE A 53 -10.28 -3.96 -4.87
CA PHE A 53 -9.62 -3.01 -5.75
C PHE A 53 -9.37 -3.68 -7.10
N ALA A 54 -9.88 -3.07 -8.16
CA ALA A 54 -9.77 -3.58 -9.54
C ALA A 54 -9.04 -2.61 -10.47
N GLY A 55 -8.45 -1.55 -9.92
CA GLY A 55 -7.66 -0.57 -10.66
C GLY A 55 -6.21 -1.00 -10.83
N VAL A 56 -5.38 -0.05 -11.28
CA VAL A 56 -3.94 -0.26 -11.44
C VAL A 56 -3.19 0.33 -10.24
N LEU A 57 -2.37 -0.49 -9.61
CA LEU A 57 -1.40 -0.05 -8.61
C LEU A 57 -0.12 0.43 -9.32
N ILE A 58 0.29 1.66 -9.04
CA ILE A 58 1.53 2.26 -9.55
C ILE A 58 2.49 2.39 -8.36
N CYS A 59 3.59 1.65 -8.39
CA CYS A 59 4.59 1.61 -7.32
C CYS A 59 5.97 1.28 -7.90
N ASP A 60 7.01 1.60 -7.12
CA ASP A 60 8.37 1.18 -7.43
C ASP A 60 8.52 -0.33 -7.27
N ARG A 61 9.56 -0.91 -7.88
CA ARG A 61 9.76 -2.36 -7.82
C ARG A 61 10.28 -2.79 -6.46
N PHE A 62 9.43 -3.47 -5.68
CA PHE A 62 9.78 -4.18 -4.46
C PHE A 62 9.05 -5.51 -4.37
N SER A 63 9.61 -6.50 -3.67
CA SER A 63 9.04 -7.86 -3.62
C SER A 63 7.64 -7.90 -3.01
N SER A 64 7.31 -6.97 -2.11
CA SER A 64 5.97 -6.84 -1.51
C SER A 64 4.88 -6.37 -2.49
N TYR A 65 5.26 -5.85 -3.66
CA TYR A 65 4.32 -5.36 -4.69
C TYR A 65 4.30 -6.25 -5.94
N ASP A 66 5.01 -7.38 -5.93
CA ASP A 66 5.08 -8.25 -7.10
C ASP A 66 3.70 -8.83 -7.39
N SER A 67 3.21 -8.66 -8.62
CA SER A 67 1.88 -9.07 -9.03
C SER A 67 1.63 -10.56 -8.84
N ARG A 68 2.68 -11.39 -8.84
CA ARG A 68 2.58 -12.84 -8.57
C ARG A 68 2.20 -13.17 -7.13
N PHE A 69 2.40 -12.23 -6.20
CA PHE A 69 1.88 -12.29 -4.83
C PHE A 69 0.61 -11.44 -4.65
N LEU A 70 0.11 -10.83 -5.73
CA LEU A 70 -1.11 -10.02 -5.80
C LEU A 70 -2.18 -10.65 -6.73
N GLU A 71 -1.90 -11.76 -7.39
CA GLU A 71 -2.90 -12.58 -8.09
C GLU A 71 -3.36 -13.70 -7.15
N LYS A 72 -4.67 -13.91 -7.05
CA LYS A 72 -5.26 -15.05 -6.35
C LYS A 72 -5.14 -16.32 -7.18
#